data_AF-A0A3P6DKK7-F1
#
_entry.id   AF-A0A3P6DKK7-F1
#
_cell.length_a   1.000
_cell.length_b   1.000
_cell.length_c   1.000
_cell.angle_alpha   90.00
_cell.angle_beta   90.00
_cell.angle_gamma   90.00
#
_symmetry.space_group_name_H-M   'P 1'
#
loop_
_entity.id
_entity.type
_entity.pdbx_description
1 polymer ?
#
loop_
_entity_poly.entity_id
_entity_poly.type
_entity_poly.pdbx_seq_one_letter_code
_entity_poly.pdbx_strand_id
1 'polypeptide(L)'
;MAQRILRDHEDNGCERSDFPILCQSCLGDNPYLRMALANFDKECKVCTRPFTVFRWRPGRSSRYKKTEICQTCSKLKNVCQVCILDLEHSLPVQVRDTTLNITSDDSNDTLLNFQRSEPNYENNQPHVCSFNTIGKCTRGAGCAFRHEMPKTGELSHQNIKDRYYGKNDPVAMKLLRKAAEMSTLEPPEDESTKTLYIGRLNSGTILEHDITWKYQEGSVAQSGLLPPTMQHQYNMHSAPPNQDNPFYPSMDPQRMGGLSTSENNGASSYLMPPHQPYTPPPY
;
A
#
# COMPACT_ATOMS: atom_id res chain seq x y z
N MET A 1 41.47 29.98 9.02
CA MET A 1 40.12 30.45 8.62
C MET A 1 39.02 29.43 8.90
N ALA A 2 39.26 28.11 8.75
CA ALA A 2 38.29 27.06 9.12
C ALA A 2 37.92 27.01 10.62
N GLN A 3 38.85 27.32 11.52
CA GLN A 3 38.61 27.35 12.98
C GLN A 3 37.82 28.58 13.50
N ARG A 4 37.49 29.54 12.63
CA ARG A 4 36.67 30.71 13.00
C ARG A 4 35.20 30.43 12.71
N ILE A 5 34.92 29.78 11.58
CA ILE A 5 33.57 29.30 11.19
C ILE A 5 33.00 28.32 12.22
N LEU A 6 33.84 27.49 12.86
CA LEU A 6 33.39 26.54 13.88
C LEU A 6 32.99 27.20 15.22
N ARG A 7 33.56 28.37 15.55
CA ARG A 7 33.30 29.06 16.83
C ARG A 7 32.06 29.94 16.77
N ASP A 8 31.80 30.58 15.63
CA ASP A 8 30.61 31.44 15.46
C ASP A 8 29.30 30.62 15.34
N HIS A 9 29.36 29.29 15.26
CA HIS A 9 28.19 28.40 15.23
C HIS A 9 27.72 27.93 16.62
N GLU A 10 28.55 28.06 17.66
CA GLU A 10 28.20 27.61 19.02
C GLU A 10 27.26 28.61 19.73
N ASP A 11 27.31 29.89 19.35
CA ASP A 11 26.43 30.94 19.89
C ASP A 11 25.04 31.01 19.21
N ASN A 12 24.81 30.24 18.15
CA ASN A 12 23.60 30.34 17.30
C ASN A 12 22.54 29.25 17.54
N GLY A 13 22.62 28.49 18.63
CA GLY A 13 21.63 27.45 18.94
C GLY A 13 21.55 26.36 17.86
N CYS A 14 22.69 26.05 17.25
CA CYS A 14 22.78 25.06 16.17
C CYS A 14 22.73 23.65 16.74
N GLU A 15 21.84 22.81 16.22
CA GLU A 15 21.52 21.50 16.78
C GLU A 15 22.65 20.48 16.53
N ARG A 16 23.25 19.95 17.60
CA ARG A 16 24.10 18.75 17.58
C ARG A 16 23.29 17.58 18.12
N SER A 17 23.27 16.47 17.41
CA SER A 17 22.59 15.24 17.85
C SER A 17 23.43 14.03 17.45
N ASP A 18 23.45 13.03 18.33
CA ASP A 18 24.25 11.81 18.12
C ASP A 18 23.48 10.70 17.39
N PHE A 19 22.15 10.71 17.49
CA PHE A 19 21.27 9.73 16.84
C PHE A 19 20.03 10.39 16.20
N PRO A 20 19.62 9.92 15.01
CA PRO A 20 18.43 10.43 14.33
C PRO A 20 17.13 9.81 14.87
N ILE A 21 16.02 10.53 14.72
CA ILE A 21 14.65 10.08 15.00
C ILE A 21 14.03 9.57 13.70
N LEU A 22 13.87 8.25 13.61
CA LEU A 22 13.47 7.54 12.38
C LEU A 22 12.36 6.53 12.66
N CYS A 23 11.52 6.27 11.67
CA CYS A 23 10.56 5.16 11.68
C CYS A 23 11.18 3.87 11.11
N GLN A 24 10.59 2.72 11.45
CA GLN A 24 11.03 1.39 11.01
C GLN A 24 11.12 1.27 9.48
N SER A 25 10.12 1.80 8.76
CA SER A 25 10.12 1.77 7.28
C SER A 25 11.31 2.53 6.68
N CYS A 26 11.76 3.63 7.29
CA CYS A 26 12.91 4.38 6.80
C CYS A 26 14.24 3.80 7.23
N LEU A 27 14.31 3.14 8.38
CA LEU A 27 15.51 2.47 8.85
C LEU A 27 15.82 1.25 7.98
N GLY A 28 14.81 0.47 7.63
CA GLY A 28 14.93 -0.77 6.87
C GLY A 28 14.69 -2.00 7.74
N ASP A 29 14.76 -3.16 7.10
CA ASP A 29 14.58 -4.50 7.68
C ASP A 29 15.83 -5.02 8.39
N ASN A 30 17.01 -4.50 8.04
CA ASN A 30 18.27 -4.99 8.59
C ASN A 30 18.54 -4.42 10.01
N PRO A 31 18.71 -5.27 11.04
CA PRO A 31 18.99 -4.82 12.42
C PRO A 31 20.39 -4.22 12.57
N TYR A 32 21.33 -4.53 11.66
CA TYR A 32 22.69 -4.00 11.70
C TYR A 32 22.89 -2.95 10.63
N LEU A 33 23.02 -1.70 11.06
CA LEU A 33 23.02 -0.56 10.15
C LEU A 33 24.28 0.30 10.34
N ARG A 34 24.86 0.73 9.21
CA ARG A 34 25.99 1.65 9.18
C ARG A 34 25.51 3.03 8.73
N MET A 35 25.71 4.03 9.58
CA MET A 35 25.37 5.43 9.31
C MET A 35 26.63 6.28 9.22
N ALA A 36 26.63 7.23 8.29
CA ALA A 36 27.57 8.34 8.29
C ALA A 36 26.91 9.55 8.96
N LEU A 37 27.65 10.21 9.84
CA LEU A 37 27.24 11.44 10.53
C LEU A 37 28.04 12.60 9.95
N ALA A 38 27.35 13.67 9.57
CA ALA A 38 27.96 14.91 9.11
C ALA A 38 27.35 16.10 9.86
N ASN A 39 28.15 16.79 10.66
CA ASN A 39 27.71 17.94 11.44
C ASN A 39 27.50 19.16 10.54
N PHE A 40 26.32 19.78 10.64
CA PHE A 40 25.96 21.02 9.94
C PHE A 40 26.10 20.96 8.40
N ASP A 41 25.95 19.79 7.78
CA ASP A 41 26.11 19.61 6.32
C ASP A 41 24.95 20.19 5.50
N LYS A 42 23.74 20.26 6.06
CA LYS A 42 22.54 20.76 5.37
C LYS A 42 21.65 21.58 6.29
N GLU A 43 20.85 22.45 5.66
CA GLU A 43 19.76 23.16 6.29
C GLU A 43 18.47 22.32 6.35
N CYS A 44 17.72 22.49 7.44
CA CYS A 44 16.43 21.86 7.63
C CYS A 44 15.42 22.39 6.61
N LYS A 45 14.71 21.49 5.93
CA LYS A 45 13.70 21.88 4.91
C LYS A 45 12.48 22.62 5.46
N VAL A 46 12.31 22.66 6.78
CA VAL A 46 11.21 23.37 7.47
C VAL A 46 11.70 24.70 8.03
N CYS A 47 12.66 24.68 8.96
CA CYS A 47 13.11 25.86 9.69
C CYS A 47 14.36 26.53 9.12
N THR A 48 14.92 26.00 8.01
CA THR A 48 16.12 26.50 7.30
C THR A 48 17.38 26.65 8.17
N ARG A 49 17.40 26.06 9.37
CA ARG A 49 18.59 26.03 10.24
C ARG A 49 19.51 24.87 9.88
N PRO A 50 20.84 25.06 9.89
CA PRO A 50 21.78 23.96 9.72
C PRO A 50 21.65 22.94 10.86
N PHE A 51 21.80 21.65 10.54
CA PHE A 51 21.65 20.55 11.51
C PHE A 51 22.57 19.37 11.15
N THR A 52 22.73 18.43 12.07
CA THR A 52 23.48 17.18 11.83
C THR A 52 22.71 16.26 10.89
N VAL A 53 23.34 15.91 9.76
CA VAL A 53 22.79 15.02 8.74
C VAL A 53 23.31 13.61 8.95
N PHE A 54 22.38 12.66 9.04
CA PHE A 54 22.68 11.24 9.07
C PHE A 54 22.39 10.65 7.70
N ARG A 55 23.27 9.78 7.19
CA ARG A 55 23.09 9.10 5.90
C ARG A 55 23.37 7.62 6.02
N TRP A 56 22.46 6.78 5.51
CA TRP A 56 22.57 5.32 5.60
C TRP A 56 21.92 4.63 4.41
N ARG A 57 22.12 3.31 4.32
CA ARG A 57 21.48 2.46 3.32
C ARG A 57 20.57 1.43 4.03
N PRO A 58 19.23 1.53 3.88
CA PRO A 58 18.29 0.65 4.59
C PRO A 58 18.42 -0.83 4.22
N GLY A 59 18.70 -1.12 2.95
CA GLY A 59 18.77 -2.49 2.42
C GLY A 59 19.68 -2.58 1.20
N ARG A 60 19.96 -3.80 0.74
CA ARG A 60 20.94 -4.08 -0.33
C ARG A 60 20.54 -3.52 -1.70
N SER A 61 19.25 -3.42 -2.00
CA SER A 61 18.72 -2.83 -3.24
C SER A 61 18.17 -1.41 -3.04
N SER A 62 18.16 -0.91 -1.80
CA SER A 62 17.61 0.39 -1.43
C SER A 62 18.56 1.54 -1.75
N ARG A 63 18.00 2.73 -1.97
CA ARG A 63 18.77 3.98 -2.08
C ARG A 63 19.32 4.40 -0.74
N TYR A 64 20.38 5.22 -0.78
CA TYR A 64 20.80 5.94 0.41
C TYR A 64 19.70 6.90 0.86
N LYS A 65 19.33 6.80 2.13
CA LYS A 65 18.50 7.79 2.81
C LYS A 65 19.37 8.74 3.60
N LYS A 66 18.81 9.91 3.86
CA LYS A 66 19.38 10.92 4.74
C LYS A 66 18.27 11.62 5.52
N THR A 67 18.60 12.21 6.66
CA THR A 67 17.69 13.10 7.38
C THR A 67 17.43 14.37 6.57
N GLU A 68 16.17 14.81 6.53
CA GLU A 68 15.69 15.94 5.73
C GLU A 68 15.25 17.14 6.60
N ILE A 69 14.95 16.89 7.88
CA ILE A 69 14.59 17.89 8.88
C ILE A 69 15.44 17.74 10.15
N CYS A 70 15.60 18.82 10.91
CA CYS A 70 16.27 18.79 12.21
C CYS A 70 15.47 18.02 13.26
N GLN A 71 16.14 17.56 14.31
CA GLN A 71 15.55 16.81 15.41
C GLN A 71 14.55 17.65 16.19
N THR A 72 14.76 18.96 16.28
CA THR A 72 13.82 19.91 16.90
C THR A 72 12.47 19.90 16.17
N CYS A 73 12.46 20.05 14.83
CA CYS A 73 11.23 19.97 14.03
C CYS A 73 10.58 18.59 14.12
N SER A 74 11.37 17.52 14.15
CA SER A 74 10.88 16.15 14.32
C SER A 74 10.19 15.94 15.68
N LYS A 75 10.80 16.40 16.78
CA LYS A 75 10.26 16.32 18.14
C LYS A 75 8.98 17.13 18.31
N LEU A 76 8.94 18.36 17.78
CA LEU A 76 7.78 19.25 17.92
C LEU A 76 6.49 18.66 17.34
N LYS A 77 6.58 17.84 16.30
CA LYS A 77 5.42 17.23 15.63
C LYS A 77 5.36 15.71 15.77
N ASN A 78 6.26 15.08 16.53
CA ASN A 78 6.39 13.63 16.65
C ASN A 78 6.49 12.90 15.29
N VAL A 79 7.36 13.38 14.40
CA VAL A 79 7.49 12.85 13.03
C VAL A 79 8.88 12.31 12.72
N CYS A 80 8.99 11.36 11.80
CA CYS A 80 10.25 10.85 11.29
C CYS A 80 11.04 11.93 10.50
N GLN A 81 12.35 12.02 10.76
CA GLN A 81 13.23 13.00 10.10
C GLN A 81 13.39 12.82 8.58
N VAL A 82 12.96 11.70 8.01
CA VAL A 82 13.10 11.38 6.57
C VAL A 82 11.77 11.45 5.85
N CYS A 83 10.77 10.71 6.32
CA CYS A 83 9.49 10.60 5.62
C CYS A 83 8.45 11.61 6.10
N ILE A 84 8.63 12.27 7.25
CA ILE A 84 7.68 13.24 7.84
C ILE A 84 6.30 12.61 8.10
N LEU A 85 6.28 11.29 8.26
CA LEU A 85 5.12 10.59 8.81
C LEU A 85 5.25 10.56 10.33
N ASP A 86 4.10 10.47 10.99
CA ASP A 86 4.00 10.23 12.42
C ASP A 86 4.77 8.99 12.85
N LEU A 87 5.42 9.04 14.01
CA LEU A 87 6.26 7.93 14.50
C LEU A 87 5.44 6.76 15.05
N GLU A 88 4.24 7.01 15.54
CA GLU A 88 3.39 6.02 16.20
C GLU A 88 2.50 5.30 15.19
N HIS A 89 1.72 6.05 14.42
CA HIS A 89 0.71 5.51 13.50
C HIS A 89 1.22 5.43 12.05
N SER A 90 2.39 5.98 11.75
CA SER A 90 2.94 6.06 10.38
C SER A 90 2.01 6.75 9.36
N LEU A 91 1.23 7.73 9.83
CA LEU A 91 0.27 8.50 9.03
C LEU A 91 0.80 9.91 8.68
N PRO A 92 0.27 10.55 7.62
CA PRO A 92 0.52 11.96 7.37
C PRO A 92 0.03 12.84 8.53
N VAL A 93 0.76 13.93 8.81
CA VAL A 93 0.46 14.87 9.90
C VAL A 93 -0.97 15.39 9.83
N GLN A 94 -1.45 15.72 8.63
CA GLN A 94 -2.81 16.22 8.43
C GLN A 94 -3.88 15.19 8.85
N VAL A 95 -3.69 13.91 8.54
CA VAL A 95 -4.67 12.86 8.90
C VAL A 95 -4.73 12.74 10.41
N ARG A 96 -3.57 12.62 11.06
CA ARG A 96 -3.48 12.51 12.51
C ARG A 96 -4.05 13.73 13.23
N ASP A 97 -3.65 14.93 12.83
CA ASP A 97 -4.10 16.16 13.49
C ASP A 97 -5.62 16.37 13.25
N THR A 98 -6.18 15.89 12.13
CA THR A 98 -7.64 15.93 11.87
C THR A 98 -8.40 14.94 12.75
N THR A 99 -7.93 13.70 12.87
CA THR A 99 -8.61 12.67 13.67
C THR A 99 -8.51 12.96 15.18
N LEU A 100 -7.38 13.46 15.66
CA LEU A 100 -7.20 13.83 17.07
C LEU A 100 -8.05 15.05 17.49
N ASN A 101 -8.38 15.95 16.57
CA ASN A 101 -9.26 17.08 16.85
C ASN A 101 -10.73 16.68 16.98
N ILE A 102 -11.12 15.50 16.50
CA ILE A 102 -12.44 14.91 16.73
C ILE A 102 -12.35 14.17 18.08
N THR A 103 -12.50 14.88 19.20
CA THR A 103 -12.71 14.31 20.55
C THR A 103 -13.77 13.20 20.47
N SER A 104 -13.72 12.01 21.06
CA SER A 104 -13.04 11.42 22.23
C SER A 104 -13.28 9.88 22.16
N ASP A 105 -12.34 9.06 22.61
CA ASP A 105 -12.32 7.57 22.57
C ASP A 105 -12.38 6.89 21.19
N ASP A 106 -13.24 7.33 20.27
CA ASP A 106 -13.34 6.80 18.89
C ASP A 106 -12.18 7.26 17.98
N SER A 107 -11.43 8.27 18.41
CA SER A 107 -10.31 8.86 17.68
C SER A 107 -9.16 7.85 17.49
N ASN A 108 -8.94 6.98 18.47
CA ASN A 108 -7.90 5.94 18.40
C ASN A 108 -8.29 4.82 17.44
N ASP A 109 -9.56 4.41 17.42
CA ASP A 109 -10.01 3.33 16.55
C ASP A 109 -9.96 3.73 15.07
N THR A 110 -10.36 4.97 14.76
CA THR A 110 -10.23 5.51 13.40
C THR A 110 -8.76 5.66 12.96
N LEU A 111 -7.85 6.07 13.85
CA LEU A 111 -6.41 6.14 13.57
C LEU A 111 -5.81 4.77 13.26
N LEU A 112 -6.17 3.76 14.05
CA LEU A 112 -5.71 2.38 13.88
C LEU A 112 -6.20 1.80 12.54
N ASN A 113 -7.40 2.17 12.09
CA ASN A 113 -7.94 1.74 10.79
C ASN A 113 -7.15 2.28 9.58
N PHE A 114 -6.48 3.43 9.71
CA PHE A 114 -5.59 3.95 8.65
C PHE A 114 -4.16 3.43 8.76
N GLN A 115 -3.75 2.98 9.94
CA GLN A 115 -2.41 2.50 10.20
C GLN A 115 -2.12 1.25 9.36
N ARG A 116 -0.92 1.20 8.78
CA ARG A 116 -0.46 0.02 8.07
C ARG A 116 0.02 -1.02 9.08
N SER A 117 -0.40 -2.27 8.88
CA SER A 117 0.10 -3.42 9.66
C SER A 117 1.57 -3.71 9.42
N GLU A 118 2.04 -3.52 8.18
CA GLU A 118 3.43 -3.77 7.79
C GLU A 118 4.14 -2.50 7.27
N PRO A 119 5.45 -2.37 7.53
CA PRO A 119 6.25 -1.26 7.04
C PRO A 119 6.37 -1.27 5.51
N ASN A 120 6.08 -0.14 4.87
CA ASN A 120 6.23 0.00 3.42
C ASN A 120 7.69 0.27 3.02
N TYR A 121 8.41 -0.78 2.63
CA TYR A 121 9.80 -0.67 2.15
C TYR A 121 9.94 -0.22 0.69
N GLU A 122 8.85 -0.15 -0.09
CA GLU A 122 8.91 0.35 -1.47
C GLU A 122 9.40 1.80 -1.52
N ASN A 123 9.12 2.56 -0.46
CA ASN A 123 9.60 3.93 -0.28
C ASN A 123 11.13 4.05 -0.17
N ASN A 124 11.85 2.94 -0.02
CA ASN A 124 13.31 2.89 0.11
C ASN A 124 14.01 2.59 -1.22
N GLN A 125 13.25 2.28 -2.27
CA GLN A 125 13.78 1.95 -3.57
C GLN A 125 14.49 3.15 -4.23
N PRO A 126 15.43 2.91 -5.17
CA PRO A 126 16.03 3.97 -5.97
C PRO A 126 14.99 4.76 -6.76
N HIS A 127 15.30 6.02 -7.03
CA HIS A 127 14.45 6.82 -7.92
C HIS A 127 14.42 6.21 -9.33
N VAL A 128 13.36 6.53 -10.07
CA VAL A 128 13.24 6.16 -11.48
C VAL A 128 14.32 6.87 -12.29
N CYS A 129 14.96 6.13 -13.18
CA CYS A 129 15.99 6.64 -14.07
C CYS A 129 15.36 7.57 -15.13
N SER A 130 15.63 8.87 -15.04
CA SER A 130 15.16 9.85 -16.04
C SER A 130 15.68 9.58 -17.46
N PHE A 131 16.89 9.02 -17.60
CA PHE A 131 17.42 8.64 -18.91
C PHE A 131 16.69 7.43 -19.50
N ASN A 132 16.19 6.52 -18.66
CA ASN A 132 15.43 5.37 -19.12
C ASN A 132 14.04 5.80 -19.62
N THR A 133 13.40 6.74 -18.92
CA THR A 133 12.10 7.28 -19.36
C THR A 133 12.18 8.02 -20.70
N ILE A 134 13.36 8.54 -21.06
CA ILE A 134 13.65 9.19 -22.35
C ILE A 134 14.16 8.18 -23.41
N GLY A 135 14.48 6.94 -23.02
CA GLY A 135 15.04 5.92 -23.91
C GLY A 135 16.55 6.09 -24.20
N LYS A 136 17.26 6.89 -23.43
CA LYS A 136 18.70 7.19 -23.60
C LYS A 136 19.60 6.54 -22.53
N CYS A 137 19.08 5.62 -21.72
CA CYS A 137 19.89 4.98 -20.69
C CYS A 137 20.83 3.93 -21.28
N THR A 138 22.14 4.19 -21.24
CA THR A 138 23.18 3.26 -21.72
C THR A 138 23.62 2.24 -20.67
N ARG A 139 23.16 2.39 -19.41
CA ARG A 139 23.60 1.54 -18.29
C ARG A 139 22.90 0.17 -18.24
N GLY A 140 21.83 -0.02 -19.01
CA GLY A 140 21.08 -1.28 -19.08
C GLY A 140 20.70 -1.83 -17.71
N ALA A 141 20.92 -3.14 -17.51
CA ALA A 141 20.65 -3.83 -16.25
C ALA A 141 21.58 -3.42 -15.09
N GLY A 142 22.70 -2.76 -15.36
CA GLY A 142 23.63 -2.25 -14.35
C GLY A 142 23.27 -0.88 -13.80
N CYS A 143 22.16 -0.28 -14.23
CA CYS A 143 21.76 1.03 -13.75
C CYS A 143 21.36 1.00 -12.27
N ALA A 144 21.96 1.87 -11.46
CA ALA A 144 21.62 2.01 -10.04
C ALA A 144 20.22 2.59 -9.79
N PHE A 145 19.60 3.17 -10.82
CA PHE A 145 18.25 3.74 -10.79
C PHE A 145 17.26 2.78 -11.42
N ARG A 146 15.99 2.87 -11.01
CA ARG A 146 14.95 1.96 -11.48
C ARG A 146 14.54 2.25 -12.91
N HIS A 147 14.36 1.20 -13.70
CA HIS A 147 13.91 1.27 -15.09
C HIS A 147 12.42 0.91 -15.18
N GLU A 148 11.57 1.80 -14.70
CA GLU A 148 10.12 1.68 -14.78
C GLU A 148 9.49 3.01 -15.19
N MET A 149 8.21 2.98 -15.58
CA MET A 149 7.47 4.21 -15.85
C MET A 149 7.18 4.94 -14.51
N PRO A 150 7.49 6.23 -14.37
CA PRO A 150 7.15 6.98 -13.16
C PRO A 150 5.63 7.04 -13.00
N LYS A 151 5.16 6.95 -11.75
CA LYS A 151 3.74 7.12 -11.44
C LYS A 151 3.36 8.59 -11.69
N THR A 152 2.61 8.85 -12.77
CA THR A 152 2.07 10.17 -13.11
C THR A 152 0.72 10.39 -12.42
N GLY A 153 0.47 11.58 -11.88
CA GLY A 153 -0.81 11.94 -11.25
C GLY A 153 -0.67 13.09 -10.25
N GLU A 154 -1.78 13.50 -9.62
CA GLU A 154 -1.83 14.58 -8.61
C GLU A 154 -0.90 14.34 -7.40
N LEU A 155 -0.47 13.10 -7.18
CA LEU A 155 0.41 12.68 -6.08
C LEU A 155 1.91 12.76 -6.40
N SER A 156 2.30 13.16 -7.63
CA SER A 156 3.70 13.10 -8.08
C SER A 156 4.58 14.20 -7.46
N HIS A 157 4.02 15.40 -7.27
CA HIS A 157 4.71 16.54 -6.68
C HIS A 157 4.18 16.81 -5.29
N GLN A 158 4.97 16.47 -4.29
CA GLN A 158 4.63 16.69 -2.89
C GLN A 158 5.64 17.64 -2.25
N ASN A 159 5.18 18.81 -1.84
CA ASN A 159 6.01 19.78 -1.13
C ASN A 159 6.20 19.32 0.33
N ILE A 160 7.44 19.38 0.78
CA ILE A 160 7.82 18.93 2.13
C ILE A 160 7.23 19.81 3.23
N LYS A 161 7.12 21.12 2.99
CA LYS A 161 6.56 22.06 3.96
C LYS A 161 5.05 21.82 4.14
N ASP A 162 4.35 21.64 3.03
CA ASP A 162 2.92 21.35 2.99
C ASP A 162 2.59 20.06 3.77
N ARG A 163 3.37 19.00 3.53
CA ARG A 163 3.28 17.75 4.30
C ARG A 163 3.59 17.89 5.79
N TYR A 164 4.58 18.71 6.14
CA TYR A 164 4.97 18.93 7.54
C TYR A 164 3.93 19.73 8.33
N TYR A 165 3.38 20.79 7.73
CA TYR A 165 2.35 21.62 8.37
C TYR A 165 0.94 21.03 8.24
N GLY A 166 0.79 19.94 7.49
CA GLY A 166 -0.50 19.29 7.26
C GLY A 166 -1.46 20.15 6.43
N LYS A 167 -0.93 20.94 5.48
CA LYS A 167 -1.72 21.79 4.57
C LYS A 167 -1.57 21.25 3.16
N ASN A 168 -2.68 21.09 2.44
CA ASN A 168 -2.69 20.67 1.02
C ASN A 168 -1.87 19.38 0.75
N ASP A 169 -1.83 18.43 1.68
CA ASP A 169 -1.17 17.15 1.43
C ASP A 169 -2.10 16.24 0.61
N PRO A 170 -1.80 15.94 -0.66
CA PRO A 170 -2.69 15.16 -1.51
C PRO A 170 -2.82 13.70 -1.05
N VAL A 171 -1.82 13.17 -0.34
CA VAL A 171 -1.90 11.83 0.26
C VAL A 171 -2.88 11.84 1.43
N ALA A 172 -2.80 12.87 2.28
CA ALA A 172 -3.71 13.02 3.41
C ALA A 172 -5.16 13.24 2.95
N MET A 173 -5.39 14.10 1.95
CA MET A 173 -6.72 14.32 1.39
C MET A 173 -7.33 13.04 0.84
N LYS A 174 -6.54 12.19 0.19
CA LYS A 174 -7.00 10.88 -0.30
C LYS A 174 -7.39 9.94 0.85
N LEU A 175 -6.61 9.91 1.93
CA LEU A 175 -6.90 9.10 3.11
C LEU A 175 -8.17 9.59 3.82
N LEU A 176 -8.32 10.90 4.00
CA LEU A 176 -9.50 11.51 4.62
C LEU A 176 -10.77 11.33 3.78
N ARG A 177 -10.67 11.40 2.44
CA ARG A 177 -11.80 11.09 1.56
C ARG A 177 -12.24 9.64 1.70
N LYS A 178 -11.26 8.72 1.71
CA LYS A 178 -11.53 7.30 1.95
C LYS A 178 -12.13 7.08 3.35
N ALA A 179 -11.71 7.84 4.35
CA ALA A 179 -12.29 7.80 5.69
C ALA A 179 -13.78 8.14 5.67
N ALA A 180 -14.13 9.26 5.04
CA ALA A 180 -15.50 9.73 4.93
C ALA A 180 -16.40 8.73 4.18
N GLU A 181 -15.87 8.04 3.16
CA GLU A 181 -16.59 6.98 2.45
C GLU A 181 -16.76 5.70 3.29
N MET A 182 -15.84 5.40 4.21
CA MET A 182 -15.93 4.21 5.08
C MET A 182 -16.82 4.44 6.32
N SER A 183 -17.01 5.69 6.75
CA SER A 183 -17.69 6.03 8.00
C SER A 183 -19.21 6.26 7.87
N THR A 184 -19.83 5.89 6.75
CA THR A 184 -21.26 6.14 6.56
C THR A 184 -22.11 5.07 7.24
N LEU A 185 -22.26 5.17 8.56
CA LEU A 185 -23.54 4.79 9.16
C LEU A 185 -24.50 5.92 8.84
N GLU A 186 -25.47 5.65 7.98
CA GLU A 186 -26.55 6.61 7.75
C GLU A 186 -27.40 6.69 9.02
N PRO A 187 -27.79 7.90 9.46
CA PRO A 187 -28.75 8.01 10.54
C PRO A 187 -30.05 7.31 10.13
N PRO A 188 -30.77 6.67 11.07
CA PRO A 188 -32.03 6.01 10.75
C PRO A 188 -33.02 7.03 10.19
N GLU A 189 -33.84 6.59 9.21
CA GLU A 189 -34.89 7.42 8.59
C GLU A 189 -35.84 8.00 9.64
N ASP A 190 -36.11 7.24 10.69
CA ASP A 190 -36.95 7.62 11.82
C ASP A 190 -36.12 7.82 13.09
N GLU A 191 -36.20 9.01 13.69
CA GLU A 191 -35.52 9.39 14.94
C GLU A 191 -35.96 8.56 16.15
N SER A 192 -37.12 7.90 16.07
CA SER A 192 -37.61 6.98 17.10
C SER A 192 -36.97 5.58 17.06
N THR A 193 -36.29 5.23 15.97
CA THR A 193 -35.68 3.92 15.78
C THR A 193 -34.39 3.80 16.59
N LYS A 194 -34.48 3.10 17.72
CA LYS A 194 -33.33 2.75 18.58
C LYS A 194 -32.92 1.28 18.44
N THR A 195 -33.46 0.59 17.44
CA THR A 195 -33.19 -0.82 17.18
C THR A 195 -31.88 -0.99 16.44
N LEU A 196 -30.92 -1.70 17.05
CA LEU A 196 -29.64 -2.03 16.42
C LEU A 196 -29.68 -3.46 15.85
N TYR A 197 -29.47 -3.59 14.54
CA TYR A 197 -29.32 -4.90 13.91
C TYR A 197 -27.88 -5.39 14.02
N ILE A 198 -27.69 -6.56 14.64
CA ILE A 198 -26.37 -7.20 14.78
C ILE A 198 -26.36 -8.46 13.91
N GLY A 199 -25.75 -8.35 12.73
CA GLY A 199 -25.57 -9.48 11.80
C GLY A 199 -24.36 -10.36 12.14
N ARG A 200 -24.33 -11.58 11.60
CA ARG A 200 -23.18 -12.52 11.66
C ARG A 200 -22.72 -12.92 13.07
N LEU A 201 -23.66 -13.09 14.01
CA LEU A 201 -23.36 -13.70 15.29
C LEU A 201 -23.14 -15.22 15.12
N ASN A 202 -21.99 -15.72 15.55
CA ASN A 202 -21.72 -17.15 15.62
C ASN A 202 -22.49 -17.73 16.82
N SER A 203 -23.59 -18.43 16.54
CA SER A 203 -24.57 -18.92 17.52
C SER A 203 -24.00 -19.87 18.60
N GLY A 204 -22.73 -20.27 18.52
CA GLY A 204 -22.07 -21.18 19.46
C GLY A 204 -21.00 -20.54 20.35
N THR A 205 -20.63 -19.26 20.16
CA THR A 205 -19.48 -18.66 20.87
C THR A 205 -19.83 -17.39 21.64
N ILE A 206 -20.84 -16.64 21.19
CA ILE A 206 -21.22 -15.36 21.80
C ILE A 206 -22.60 -15.54 22.42
N LEU A 207 -22.70 -15.29 23.72
CA LEU A 207 -23.94 -15.35 24.49
C LEU A 207 -24.56 -13.95 24.61
N GLU A 208 -25.85 -13.91 24.93
CA GLU A 208 -26.59 -12.65 25.10
C GLU A 208 -26.00 -11.75 26.21
N HIS A 209 -25.44 -12.34 27.27
CA HIS A 209 -24.78 -11.57 28.32
C HIS A 209 -23.51 -10.84 27.83
N ASP A 210 -22.83 -11.37 26.80
CA ASP A 210 -21.59 -10.80 26.23
C ASP A 210 -21.85 -9.52 25.42
N ILE A 211 -23.07 -9.36 24.89
CA ILE A 211 -23.49 -8.18 24.13
C ILE A 211 -24.17 -7.12 25.00
N THR A 212 -24.81 -7.53 26.08
CA THR A 212 -25.66 -6.64 26.89
C THR A 212 -24.84 -5.76 27.86
N TRP A 213 -23.65 -6.21 28.29
CA TRP A 213 -22.85 -5.48 29.29
C TRP A 213 -22.30 -4.12 28.80
N LYS A 214 -22.15 -3.92 27.49
CA LYS A 214 -21.63 -2.68 26.88
C LYS A 214 -22.60 -1.49 26.95
N TYR A 215 -23.87 -1.71 27.26
CA TYR A 215 -24.93 -0.69 27.25
C TYR A 215 -25.37 -0.24 28.65
N GLN A 216 -24.43 0.11 29.54
CA GLN A 216 -24.77 0.59 30.89
C GLN A 216 -25.31 2.03 30.93
N GLU A 217 -25.28 2.78 29.82
CA GLU A 217 -25.78 4.17 29.77
C GLU A 217 -27.22 4.31 29.22
N GLY A 218 -27.87 3.22 28.80
CA GLY A 218 -29.24 3.26 28.27
C GLY A 218 -30.02 1.97 28.51
N SER A 219 -31.29 2.08 28.90
CA SER A 219 -32.18 0.94 29.12
C SER A 219 -32.50 0.21 27.80
N VAL A 220 -32.11 -1.07 27.72
CA VAL A 220 -32.46 -1.97 26.61
C VAL A 220 -33.94 -2.38 26.74
N ALA A 221 -34.76 -2.05 25.75
CA ALA A 221 -36.20 -2.34 25.79
C ALA A 221 -36.53 -3.82 25.54
N GLN A 222 -35.84 -4.47 24.58
CA GLN A 222 -36.07 -5.89 24.23
C GLN A 222 -34.94 -6.45 23.34
N SER A 223 -34.49 -7.68 23.60
CA SER A 223 -33.55 -8.46 22.78
C SER A 223 -34.27 -9.68 22.18
N GLY A 224 -33.99 -10.00 20.91
CA GLY A 224 -34.62 -11.14 20.24
C GLY A 224 -33.82 -11.62 19.02
N LEU A 225 -33.59 -12.93 18.93
CA LEU A 225 -32.98 -13.55 17.77
C LEU A 225 -34.03 -13.73 16.67
N LEU A 226 -33.86 -13.05 15.53
CA LEU A 226 -34.69 -13.30 14.36
C LEU A 226 -34.30 -14.66 13.75
N PRO A 227 -35.26 -15.53 13.38
CA PRO A 227 -34.94 -16.76 12.67
C PRO A 227 -34.28 -16.41 11.33
N PRO A 228 -33.32 -17.22 10.85
CA PRO A 228 -32.72 -17.01 9.55
C PRO A 228 -33.83 -17.02 8.49
N THR A 229 -33.91 -15.96 7.69
CA THR A 229 -34.78 -15.94 6.52
C THR A 229 -34.42 -17.13 5.66
N MET A 230 -35.41 -17.99 5.41
CA MET A 230 -35.31 -19.12 4.49
C MET A 230 -34.73 -18.63 3.18
N GLN A 231 -33.46 -18.93 2.94
CA GLN A 231 -32.87 -18.83 1.63
C GLN A 231 -33.76 -19.65 0.70
N HIS A 232 -34.47 -18.99 -0.20
CA HIS A 232 -35.14 -19.68 -1.28
C HIS A 232 -34.03 -20.39 -2.05
N GLN A 233 -33.91 -21.70 -1.84
CA GLN A 233 -33.14 -22.57 -2.70
C GLN A 233 -33.77 -22.44 -4.08
N TYR A 234 -33.12 -21.72 -4.98
CA TYR A 234 -33.33 -21.92 -6.40
C TYR A 234 -32.90 -23.35 -6.69
N ASN A 235 -33.87 -24.27 -6.70
CA ASN A 235 -33.69 -25.63 -7.21
C ASN A 235 -33.38 -25.50 -8.70
N MET A 236 -32.08 -25.55 -9.04
CA MET A 236 -31.63 -25.88 -10.38
C MET A 236 -32.10 -27.30 -10.68
N HIS A 237 -33.20 -27.42 -11.42
CA HIS A 237 -33.66 -28.69 -11.96
C HIS A 237 -32.65 -29.12 -13.02
N SER A 238 -32.07 -30.30 -12.85
CA SER A 238 -31.25 -30.98 -13.85
C SER A 238 -32.09 -31.25 -15.10
N ALA A 239 -31.51 -30.99 -16.27
CA ALA A 239 -32.14 -31.24 -17.56
C ALA A 239 -32.43 -32.74 -17.77
N PRO A 240 -33.58 -33.11 -18.36
CA PRO A 240 -33.91 -34.51 -18.64
C PRO A 240 -33.11 -35.04 -19.85
N PRO A 241 -32.90 -36.36 -19.94
CA PRO A 241 -32.17 -36.98 -21.03
C PRO A 241 -33.03 -36.97 -22.30
N ASN A 242 -32.48 -36.44 -23.39
CA ASN A 242 -33.13 -36.42 -24.70
C ASN A 242 -32.86 -37.75 -25.41
N GLN A 243 -33.87 -38.61 -25.50
CA GLN A 243 -33.88 -39.76 -26.39
C GLN A 243 -34.94 -39.55 -27.49
N ASP A 244 -34.52 -39.94 -28.69
CA ASP A 244 -35.30 -40.28 -29.87
C ASP A 244 -35.69 -39.16 -30.86
N ASN A 245 -34.83 -39.11 -31.87
CA ASN A 245 -35.04 -38.62 -33.21
C ASN A 245 -36.04 -39.50 -33.99
N PRO A 246 -36.94 -38.94 -34.83
CA PRO A 246 -37.48 -39.65 -35.98
C PRO A 246 -37.09 -39.01 -37.33
N PHE A 247 -36.33 -39.80 -38.11
CA PHE A 247 -36.33 -40.01 -39.58
C PHE A 247 -37.59 -39.46 -40.32
N TYR A 248 -37.58 -38.83 -41.51
CA TYR A 248 -36.94 -39.07 -42.85
C TYR A 248 -37.48 -37.95 -43.82
N PRO A 249 -37.26 -37.87 -45.17
CA PRO A 249 -36.24 -38.41 -46.12
C PRO A 249 -35.48 -37.34 -46.94
N SER A 250 -34.38 -37.80 -47.55
CA SER A 250 -33.59 -37.22 -48.65
C SER A 250 -34.25 -37.38 -50.03
N MET A 251 -33.97 -36.45 -50.96
CA MET A 251 -33.56 -36.65 -52.39
C MET A 251 -33.10 -35.26 -52.90
N ASP A 252 -31.94 -35.03 -53.53
CA ASP A 252 -31.45 -35.56 -54.83
C ASP A 252 -30.01 -35.00 -55.10
N PRO A 253 -29.26 -35.34 -56.17
CA PRO A 253 -28.88 -36.65 -56.73
C PRO A 253 -27.46 -36.64 -57.37
N GLN A 254 -26.35 -36.75 -56.65
CA GLN A 254 -25.05 -37.05 -57.30
C GLN A 254 -24.21 -38.05 -56.51
N ARG A 255 -24.74 -39.28 -56.47
CA ARG A 255 -23.96 -40.51 -56.36
C ARG A 255 -23.73 -41.03 -57.78
N MET A 256 -22.47 -41.18 -58.19
CA MET A 256 -21.95 -42.26 -59.06
C MET A 256 -20.46 -42.01 -59.33
N GLY A 257 -19.58 -42.76 -58.65
CA GLY A 257 -18.53 -43.61 -59.29
C GLY A 257 -17.25 -42.83 -59.63
N GLY A 258 -16.01 -43.27 -59.45
CA GLY A 258 -15.37 -44.56 -59.20
C GLY A 258 -13.97 -44.50 -59.85
N LEU A 259 -12.95 -45.08 -59.20
CA LEU A 259 -11.63 -45.55 -59.71
C LEU A 259 -10.45 -44.56 -60.00
N SER A 260 -9.36 -44.73 -59.21
CA SER A 260 -7.89 -44.78 -59.50
C SER A 260 -7.26 -43.93 -60.63
N THR A 261 -6.18 -43.14 -60.48
CA THR A 261 -4.75 -43.53 -60.30
C THR A 261 -3.82 -42.28 -60.29
N SER A 262 -2.59 -42.44 -59.75
CA SER A 262 -1.31 -41.72 -60.04
C SER A 262 -1.02 -40.32 -59.43
N GLU A 263 -0.04 -40.32 -58.50
CA GLU A 263 1.20 -39.48 -58.36
C GLU A 263 1.10 -37.94 -58.53
N ASN A 264 1.75 -37.06 -57.78
CA ASN A 264 3.07 -37.10 -57.11
C ASN A 264 3.25 -35.89 -56.17
N ASN A 265 3.91 -36.13 -55.01
CA ASN A 265 4.88 -35.32 -54.24
C ASN A 265 4.69 -33.82 -53.93
N GLY A 266 4.89 -33.49 -52.63
CA GLY A 266 5.43 -32.19 -52.19
C GLY A 266 5.15 -31.77 -50.75
N ALA A 267 5.67 -32.50 -49.75
CA ALA A 267 5.65 -32.08 -48.33
C ALA A 267 7.07 -31.63 -47.89
N SER A 268 7.16 -30.52 -47.15
CA SER A 268 8.38 -30.15 -46.41
C SER A 268 8.04 -29.63 -45.03
N SER A 269 8.32 -30.46 -44.03
CA SER A 269 8.28 -30.20 -42.58
C SER A 269 9.67 -29.84 -42.07
N TYR A 270 9.81 -28.77 -41.28
CA TYR A 270 11.02 -28.53 -40.49
C TYR A 270 10.75 -28.71 -38.99
N LEU A 271 11.53 -29.59 -38.40
CA LEU A 271 11.57 -30.04 -37.00
C LEU A 271 12.38 -29.06 -36.12
N MET A 272 11.99 -28.94 -34.84
CA MET A 272 12.76 -28.27 -33.79
C MET A 272 13.90 -29.17 -33.25
N PRO A 273 15.04 -28.61 -32.80
CA PRO A 273 16.15 -29.38 -32.24
C PRO A 273 16.04 -29.63 -30.70
N PRO A 274 16.68 -30.70 -30.18
CA PRO A 274 16.50 -31.15 -28.79
C PRO A 274 17.44 -30.51 -27.76
N HIS A 275 16.97 -30.46 -26.50
CA HIS A 275 17.70 -30.02 -25.30
C HIS A 275 18.91 -30.91 -24.98
N GLN A 276 20.05 -30.30 -24.63
CA GLN A 276 21.20 -30.99 -24.01
C GLN A 276 21.20 -30.84 -22.47
N PRO A 277 21.62 -31.88 -21.72
CA PRO A 277 21.75 -31.82 -20.26
C PRO A 277 23.04 -31.10 -19.79
N TYR A 278 22.91 -30.34 -18.70
CA TYR A 278 23.96 -29.53 -18.06
C TYR A 278 24.97 -30.39 -17.27
N THR A 279 26.27 -30.10 -17.37
CA THR A 279 27.33 -30.65 -16.51
C THR A 279 27.91 -29.55 -15.60
N PRO A 280 28.06 -29.77 -14.28
CA PRO A 280 28.68 -28.78 -13.37
C PRO A 280 30.22 -28.80 -13.42
N PRO A 281 30.90 -27.70 -13.04
CA PRO A 281 32.36 -27.57 -13.11
C PRO A 281 33.08 -28.23 -11.93
N PRO A 282 34.39 -28.57 -12.08
CA PRO A 282 35.17 -29.17 -11.00
C PRO A 282 35.66 -28.11 -10.00
N TYR A 283 35.91 -28.59 -8.77
CA TYR A 283 36.27 -27.89 -7.54
C TYR A 283 37.21 -26.68 -7.67
#